data_AF-A0A1G7JH63-F1
#
_entry.id   AF-A0A1G7JH63-F1
#
_cell.length_a   1.000
_cell.length_b   1.000
_cell.length_c   1.000
_cell.angle_alpha   90.00
_cell.angle_beta   90.00
_cell.angle_gamma   90.00
#
_symmetry.space_group_name_H-M   'P 1'
#
loop_
_entity.id
_entity.type
_entity.pdbx_description
1 polymer ?
#
loop_
_entity_poly.entity_id
_entity_poly.type
_entity_poly.pdbx_seq_one_letter_code
_entity_poly.pdbx_strand_id
1 'polypeptide(L)'
;MGLFRATDPAALRGTPFSYPEVGGTGAAELPAGYRTATYSSVVGTGRADFERAVTAVFDWRAQRSVGFVVRADGPASTPGTVVVLTAGLPRLGYELPCRVVEARADGDERSFSYGTLAGHPESGEERFTVRLLPDGDVVYEIRVFFRLASPAARVAGPLSLVLQRLGTRRYLAAIGAAARGRGG
;
A
#
# COMPACT_ATOMS: atom_id res chain seq x y z
N MET A 1 6.46 -34.41 0.20
CA MET A 1 6.09 -33.53 -0.93
C MET A 1 5.95 -32.12 -0.35
N GLY A 2 6.70 -31.14 -0.86
CA GLY A 2 7.32 -30.02 -0.12
C GLY A 2 6.44 -29.13 0.77
N LEU A 3 6.95 -28.80 1.97
CA LEU A 3 6.40 -27.80 2.89
C LEU A 3 6.37 -26.41 2.22
N PHE A 4 5.18 -25.78 2.20
CA PHE A 4 4.88 -24.35 2.05
C PHE A 4 5.93 -23.49 1.34
N ARG A 5 5.89 -23.45 -0.01
CA ARG A 5 6.66 -22.50 -0.82
C ARG A 5 5.90 -21.17 -0.88
N ALA A 6 6.55 -20.08 -0.46
CA ALA A 6 6.01 -18.73 -0.63
C ALA A 6 5.81 -18.42 -2.13
N THR A 7 4.72 -17.73 -2.47
CA THR A 7 4.38 -17.42 -3.86
C THR A 7 5.42 -16.48 -4.46
N ASP A 8 5.99 -16.85 -5.60
CA ASP A 8 6.90 -15.97 -6.35
C ASP A 8 6.09 -14.82 -6.99
N PRO A 9 6.36 -13.54 -6.67
CA PRO A 9 5.65 -12.42 -7.29
C PRO A 9 5.71 -12.43 -8.82
N ALA A 10 6.81 -12.89 -9.42
CA ALA A 10 6.95 -12.94 -10.87
C ALA A 10 5.91 -13.87 -11.53
N ALA A 11 5.44 -14.90 -10.82
CA ALA A 11 4.43 -15.84 -11.31
C ALA A 11 3.02 -15.21 -11.44
N LEU A 12 2.76 -14.07 -10.79
CA LEU A 12 1.45 -13.41 -10.80
C LEU A 12 1.35 -12.24 -11.80
N ARG A 13 2.38 -11.98 -12.60
CA ARG A 13 2.40 -10.86 -13.56
C ARG A 13 1.19 -10.84 -14.51
N GLY A 14 0.74 -12.02 -14.94
CA GLY A 14 -0.41 -12.19 -15.84
C GLY A 14 -1.77 -12.25 -15.13
N THR A 15 -1.82 -12.23 -13.80
CA THR A 15 -3.07 -12.33 -13.05
C THR A 15 -3.89 -11.03 -13.23
N PRO A 16 -5.18 -11.11 -13.56
CA PRO A 16 -6.03 -9.92 -13.61
C PRO A 16 -6.24 -9.34 -12.21
N PHE A 17 -6.53 -8.03 -12.15
CA PHE A 17 -6.98 -7.41 -10.90
C PHE A 17 -8.33 -7.99 -10.47
N SER A 18 -8.59 -8.04 -9.17
CA SER A 18 -9.83 -8.60 -8.62
C SER A 18 -11.05 -7.66 -8.70
N TYR A 19 -10.85 -6.43 -9.20
CA TYR A 19 -11.83 -5.36 -9.30
C TYR A 19 -11.73 -4.66 -10.67
N PRO A 20 -12.82 -4.10 -11.20
CA PRO A 20 -12.83 -3.46 -12.52
C PRO A 20 -12.33 -2.00 -12.53
N GLU A 21 -12.43 -1.24 -11.43
CA GLU A 21 -12.11 0.19 -11.36
C GLU A 21 -10.60 0.48 -11.21
N VAL A 22 -9.75 -0.18 -11.99
CA VAL A 22 -8.29 -0.03 -11.97
C VAL A 22 -7.90 1.43 -12.25
N GLY A 23 -7.10 2.01 -11.35
CA GLY A 23 -6.71 3.42 -11.36
C GLY A 23 -7.67 4.35 -10.60
N GLY A 24 -8.74 3.81 -10.00
CA GLY A 24 -9.79 4.58 -9.33
C GLY A 24 -9.30 5.46 -8.17
N THR A 25 -8.14 5.14 -7.56
CA THR A 25 -7.56 6.00 -6.51
C THR A 25 -6.94 7.30 -7.04
N GLY A 26 -6.69 7.38 -8.35
CA GLY A 26 -6.21 8.60 -9.03
C GLY A 26 -7.31 9.56 -9.45
N ALA A 27 -8.57 9.14 -9.42
CA ALA A 27 -9.71 9.99 -9.76
C ALA A 27 -10.02 11.02 -8.65
N ALA A 28 -10.80 12.05 -8.97
CA ALA A 28 -11.24 13.04 -7.98
C ALA A 28 -12.11 12.39 -6.89
N GLU A 29 -13.04 11.53 -7.29
CA GLU A 29 -13.94 10.79 -6.40
C GLU A 29 -13.56 9.30 -6.37
N LEU A 30 -13.68 8.68 -5.19
CA LEU A 30 -13.44 7.23 -5.06
C LEU A 30 -14.66 6.44 -5.57
N PRO A 31 -14.44 5.25 -6.18
CA PRO A 31 -15.52 4.43 -6.73
C PRO A 31 -16.66 4.13 -5.74
N ALA A 32 -17.90 4.25 -6.20
CA ALA A 32 -19.08 3.88 -5.44
C ALA A 32 -19.20 2.35 -5.25
N GLY A 33 -19.91 1.90 -4.22
CA GLY A 33 -20.10 0.47 -3.93
C GLY A 33 -18.93 -0.19 -3.19
N TYR A 34 -17.90 0.58 -2.84
CA TYR A 34 -16.76 0.17 -2.04
C TYR A 34 -16.77 0.82 -0.65
N ARG A 35 -16.06 0.22 0.29
CA ARG A 35 -15.60 0.95 1.47
C ARG A 35 -14.47 1.85 1.02
N THR A 36 -14.56 3.14 1.35
CA THR A 36 -13.57 4.14 0.96
C THR A 36 -12.97 4.79 2.20
N ALA A 37 -11.70 5.19 2.10
CA ALA A 37 -11.06 6.01 3.11
C ALA A 37 -9.96 6.88 2.51
N THR A 38 -9.79 8.06 3.09
CA THR A 38 -8.65 8.95 2.85
C THR A 38 -8.05 9.33 4.20
N TYR A 39 -6.74 9.16 4.32
CA TYR A 39 -5.99 9.53 5.50
C TYR A 39 -4.84 10.42 5.11
N SER A 40 -4.59 11.48 5.87
CA SER A 40 -3.52 12.44 5.56
C SER A 40 -2.91 13.00 6.83
N SER A 41 -1.61 13.29 6.79
CA SER A 41 -0.90 13.97 7.87
C SER A 41 0.36 14.67 7.35
N VAL A 42 0.72 15.79 7.99
CA VAL A 42 2.05 16.40 7.81
C VAL A 42 3.08 15.51 8.49
N VAL A 43 4.06 15.02 7.72
CA VAL A 43 5.08 14.06 8.14
C VAL A 43 6.47 14.66 8.30
N GLY A 44 6.68 15.89 7.81
CA GLY A 44 7.94 16.61 7.89
C GLY A 44 7.85 17.98 7.23
N THR A 45 9.00 18.64 7.06
CA THR A 45 9.08 19.98 6.46
C THR A 45 10.30 20.11 5.57
N GLY A 46 10.12 20.69 4.38
CA GLY A 46 11.16 21.00 3.41
C GLY A 46 11.58 19.83 2.52
N ARG A 47 12.43 20.13 1.53
CA ARG A 47 12.87 19.17 0.51
C ARG A 47 13.54 17.93 1.08
N ALA A 48 14.35 18.08 2.13
CA ALA A 48 15.09 16.97 2.71
C ALA A 48 14.16 15.91 3.33
N ASP A 49 13.13 16.35 4.05
CA ASP A 49 12.11 15.47 4.63
C ASP A 49 11.25 14.83 3.54
N PHE A 50 10.92 15.59 2.49
CA PHE A 50 10.18 15.10 1.32
C PHE A 50 10.90 13.95 0.63
N GLU A 51 12.19 14.11 0.29
CA GLU A 51 12.95 13.04 -0.39
C GLU A 51 13.05 11.78 0.47
N ARG A 52 13.18 11.92 1.80
CA ARG A 52 13.18 10.78 2.73
C ARG A 52 11.81 10.12 2.83
N ALA A 53 10.73 10.89 2.88
CA ALA A 53 9.37 10.37 2.89
C ALA A 53 9.05 9.61 1.59
N VAL A 54 9.43 10.18 0.43
CA VAL A 54 9.30 9.54 -0.89
C VAL A 54 10.05 8.21 -0.92
N THR A 55 11.33 8.22 -0.54
CA THR A 55 12.15 7.00 -0.48
C THR A 55 11.47 5.93 0.39
N ALA A 56 11.03 6.30 1.59
CA ALA A 56 10.32 5.39 2.49
C ALA A 56 9.03 4.82 1.89
N VAL A 57 8.26 5.63 1.17
CA VAL A 57 7.02 5.19 0.50
C VAL A 57 7.35 4.17 -0.60
N PHE A 58 8.25 4.49 -1.52
CA PHE A 58 8.63 3.59 -2.62
C PHE A 58 9.37 2.33 -2.16
N ASP A 59 10.03 2.38 -0.99
CA ASP A 59 10.63 1.23 -0.32
C ASP A 59 9.65 0.49 0.59
N TRP A 60 8.34 0.55 0.35
CA TRP A 60 7.33 -0.25 1.07
C TRP A 60 7.36 -0.09 2.60
N ARG A 61 7.89 1.03 3.13
CA ARG A 61 8.14 1.19 4.57
C ARG A 61 6.84 1.21 5.36
N ALA A 62 5.77 1.74 4.76
CA ALA A 62 4.42 1.67 5.31
C ALA A 62 4.04 0.21 5.60
N GLN A 63 4.04 -0.66 4.57
CA GLN A 63 3.69 -2.07 4.68
C GLN A 63 4.61 -2.82 5.66
N ARG A 64 5.93 -2.57 5.61
CA ARG A 64 6.89 -3.18 6.54
C ARG A 64 6.63 -2.75 7.99
N SER A 65 6.17 -1.53 8.22
CA SER A 65 5.95 -1.01 9.58
C SER A 65 4.91 -1.80 10.37
N VAL A 66 3.93 -2.41 9.70
CA VAL A 66 2.90 -3.26 10.34
C VAL A 66 3.28 -4.73 10.43
N GLY A 67 4.55 -5.06 10.14
CA GLY A 67 5.09 -6.41 10.26
C GLY A 67 4.88 -7.28 9.02
N PHE A 68 4.49 -6.71 7.88
CA PHE A 68 4.43 -7.48 6.64
C PHE A 68 5.83 -7.77 6.12
N VAL A 69 6.03 -9.04 5.74
CA VAL A 69 7.14 -9.40 4.86
C VAL A 69 6.77 -8.98 3.45
N VAL A 70 7.61 -8.15 2.84
CA VAL A 70 7.40 -7.61 1.48
C VAL A 70 8.31 -8.33 0.50
N ARG A 71 7.72 -9.00 -0.48
CA ARG A 71 8.43 -9.60 -1.62
C ARG A 71 7.89 -9.01 -2.90
N ALA A 72 8.72 -8.28 -3.64
CA ALA A 72 8.36 -7.67 -4.91
C ALA A 72 9.33 -8.12 -6.01
N ASP A 73 8.86 -8.17 -7.26
CA ASP A 73 9.69 -8.49 -8.43
C ASP A 73 10.25 -7.25 -9.15
N GLY A 74 10.13 -6.08 -8.52
CA GLY A 74 10.55 -4.78 -9.02
C GLY A 74 10.33 -3.66 -7.99
N PRO A 75 10.71 -2.41 -8.32
CA PRO A 75 10.48 -1.26 -7.45
C PRO A 75 9.02 -0.79 -7.53
N ALA A 76 8.51 -0.19 -6.45
CA ALA A 76 7.15 0.37 -6.43
C ALA A 76 6.95 1.53 -7.45
N SER A 77 8.05 2.11 -7.94
CA SER A 77 8.05 3.16 -8.96
C SER A 77 7.81 2.65 -10.39
N THR A 78 7.70 1.33 -10.58
CA THR A 78 7.43 0.72 -11.89
C THR A 78 6.02 0.14 -11.93
N PRO A 79 5.10 0.71 -12.76
CA PRO A 79 3.80 0.10 -13.02
C PRO A 79 3.93 -1.35 -13.48
N GLY A 80 3.05 -2.22 -12.97
CA GLY A 80 3.08 -3.65 -13.25
C GLY A 80 3.96 -4.48 -12.30
N THR A 81 4.78 -3.86 -11.45
CA THR A 81 5.50 -4.56 -10.37
C THR A 81 4.53 -5.34 -9.50
N VAL A 82 4.76 -6.63 -9.33
CA VAL A 82 3.98 -7.48 -8.44
C VAL A 82 4.63 -7.48 -7.07
N VAL A 83 3.81 -7.33 -6.03
CA VAL A 83 4.22 -7.46 -4.64
C VAL A 83 3.33 -8.47 -3.94
N VAL A 84 3.93 -9.37 -3.17
CA VAL A 84 3.24 -10.26 -2.25
C VAL A 84 3.59 -9.83 -0.83
N LEU A 85 2.61 -9.26 -0.13
CA LEU A 85 2.73 -8.95 1.29
C LEU A 85 2.34 -10.19 2.09
N THR A 86 3.09 -10.55 3.13
CA THR A 86 2.77 -11.71 3.98
C THR A 86 2.48 -11.23 5.39
N ALA A 87 1.25 -11.47 5.86
CA ALA A 87 0.81 -11.18 7.22
C ALA A 87 1.05 -12.39 8.14
N GLY A 88 1.73 -12.20 9.26
CA GLY A 88 2.08 -13.28 10.20
C GLY A 88 3.47 -13.88 9.95
N LEU A 89 3.68 -15.12 10.36
CA LEU A 89 5.02 -15.74 10.33
C LEU A 89 5.49 -16.02 8.88
N PRO A 90 6.76 -15.81 8.52
CA PRO A 90 7.24 -15.89 7.12
C PRO A 90 6.97 -17.20 6.36
N ARG A 91 6.64 -18.30 7.04
CA ARG A 91 6.35 -19.62 6.43
C ARG A 91 4.93 -20.15 6.68
N LEU A 92 4.14 -19.44 7.49
CA LEU A 92 2.76 -19.79 7.89
C LEU A 92 1.80 -18.61 7.71
N GLY A 93 2.32 -17.50 7.20
CA GLY A 93 1.62 -16.25 7.06
C GLY A 93 0.69 -16.26 5.85
N TYR A 94 -0.31 -15.41 5.93
CA TYR A 94 -1.31 -15.25 4.90
C TYR A 94 -0.81 -14.28 3.84
N GLU A 95 -0.83 -14.70 2.58
CA GLU A 95 -0.34 -13.90 1.45
C GLU A 95 -1.41 -12.96 0.92
N LEU A 96 -1.00 -11.73 0.63
CA LEU A 96 -1.79 -10.63 0.15
C LEU A 96 -1.16 -10.16 -1.17
N PRO A 97 -1.52 -10.80 -2.30
CA PRO A 97 -0.95 -10.48 -3.60
C PRO A 97 -1.54 -9.20 -4.18
N CYS A 98 -0.67 -8.29 -4.61
CA CYS A 98 -1.01 -7.01 -5.22
C CYS A 98 -0.10 -6.74 -6.44
N ARG A 99 -0.50 -5.79 -7.28
CA ARG A 99 0.31 -5.30 -8.39
C ARG A 99 0.20 -3.78 -8.51
N VAL A 100 1.34 -3.11 -8.73
CA VAL A 100 1.40 -1.66 -8.93
C VAL A 100 0.58 -1.29 -10.16
N VAL A 101 -0.34 -0.35 -9.99
CA VAL A 101 -1.26 0.15 -11.02
C VAL A 101 -0.66 1.37 -11.72
N GLU A 102 -0.26 2.36 -10.93
CA GLU A 102 0.34 3.62 -11.39
C GLU A 102 1.48 4.00 -10.45
N ALA A 103 2.50 4.68 -10.98
CA ALA A 103 3.53 5.35 -10.19
C ALA A 103 3.90 6.69 -10.83
N ARG A 104 4.11 7.70 -10.00
CA ARG A 104 4.62 9.03 -10.33
C ARG A 104 5.82 9.30 -9.44
N ALA A 105 7.02 9.23 -10.01
CA ALA A 105 8.28 9.31 -9.26
C ALA A 105 8.93 10.70 -9.30
N ASP A 106 8.36 11.65 -10.05
CA ASP A 106 8.93 12.97 -10.32
C ASP A 106 8.05 14.10 -9.79
N GLY A 107 8.64 15.28 -9.61
CA GLY A 107 7.96 16.49 -9.14
C GLY A 107 7.80 16.56 -7.63
N ASP A 108 6.96 17.50 -7.19
CA ASP A 108 6.68 17.81 -5.78
C ASP A 108 5.48 17.03 -5.23
N GLU A 109 4.82 16.26 -6.07
CA GLU A 109 3.87 15.22 -5.68
C GLU A 109 4.33 13.90 -6.29
N ARG A 110 4.67 12.93 -5.44
CA ARG A 110 5.07 11.60 -5.87
C ARG A 110 4.19 10.56 -5.24
N SER A 111 3.78 9.56 -6.02
CA SER A 111 2.84 8.55 -5.56
C SER A 111 3.04 7.22 -6.25
N PHE A 112 2.55 6.15 -5.63
CA PHE A 112 2.23 4.92 -6.33
C PHE A 112 0.92 4.34 -5.79
N SER A 113 0.26 3.52 -6.60
CA SER A 113 -0.87 2.71 -6.18
C SER A 113 -0.65 1.25 -6.51
N TYR A 114 -1.24 0.35 -5.74
CA TYR A 114 -1.41 -1.05 -6.13
C TYR A 114 -2.87 -1.47 -6.04
N GLY A 115 -3.20 -2.43 -6.90
CA GLY A 115 -4.47 -3.14 -6.89
C GLY A 115 -4.30 -4.56 -6.39
N THR A 116 -5.33 -5.09 -5.76
CA THR A 116 -5.37 -6.48 -5.28
C THR A 116 -5.52 -7.48 -6.43
N LEU A 117 -4.87 -8.63 -6.29
CA LEU A 117 -4.97 -9.77 -7.21
C LEU A 117 -5.81 -10.91 -6.60
N ALA A 118 -6.13 -11.92 -7.42
CA ALA A 118 -6.78 -13.13 -6.93
C ALA A 118 -5.98 -13.78 -5.78
N GLY A 119 -6.66 -14.18 -4.71
CA GLY A 119 -6.06 -14.69 -3.47
C GLY A 119 -6.01 -13.66 -2.33
N HIS A 120 -6.12 -12.36 -2.65
CA HIS A 120 -6.26 -11.31 -1.65
C HIS A 120 -7.67 -11.35 -0.98
N PRO A 121 -7.78 -11.17 0.35
CA PRO A 121 -9.05 -11.26 1.09
C PRO A 121 -9.93 -10.03 0.86
N GLU A 122 -9.31 -8.95 0.40
CA GLU A 122 -9.94 -7.72 -0.05
C GLU A 122 -9.80 -7.59 -1.57
N SER A 123 -10.73 -6.86 -2.17
CA SER A 123 -10.75 -6.52 -3.58
C SER A 123 -10.84 -5.00 -3.71
N GLY A 124 -9.79 -4.37 -4.21
CA GLY A 124 -9.70 -2.92 -4.31
C GLY A 124 -8.30 -2.39 -4.62
N GLU A 125 -8.11 -1.10 -4.38
CA GLU A 125 -6.88 -0.37 -4.71
C GLU A 125 -6.51 0.60 -3.59
N GLU A 126 -5.21 0.76 -3.37
CA GLU A 126 -4.65 1.69 -2.38
C GLU A 126 -3.54 2.52 -3.03
N ARG A 127 -3.57 3.83 -2.79
CA ARG A 127 -2.60 4.83 -3.26
C ARG A 127 -1.89 5.48 -2.09
N PHE A 128 -0.59 5.66 -2.25
CA PHE A 128 0.30 6.32 -1.31
C PHE A 128 0.89 7.54 -1.99
N THR A 129 0.66 8.73 -1.44
CA THR A 129 1.08 10.01 -2.03
C THR A 129 1.90 10.81 -1.02
N VAL A 130 3.04 11.33 -1.44
CA VAL A 130 3.81 12.33 -0.71
C VAL A 130 3.80 13.63 -1.51
N ARG A 131 3.44 14.73 -0.85
CA ARG A 131 3.41 16.08 -1.43
C ARG A 131 4.31 17.02 -0.64
N LEU A 132 5.10 17.84 -1.32
CA LEU A 132 5.73 19.03 -0.76
C LEU A 132 4.85 20.24 -1.09
N LEU A 133 4.29 20.87 -0.07
CA LEU A 133 3.44 22.05 -0.20
C LEU A 133 4.28 23.34 -0.34
N PRO A 134 3.72 24.42 -0.90
CA PRO A 134 4.43 25.69 -1.08
C PRO A 134 4.91 26.35 0.22
N ASP A 135 4.25 26.07 1.35
CA ASP A 135 4.64 26.52 2.70
C ASP A 135 5.78 25.67 3.32
N GLY A 136 6.20 24.62 2.61
CA GLY A 136 7.25 23.71 3.03
C GLY A 136 6.73 22.46 3.73
N ASP A 137 5.43 22.32 4.01
CA ASP A 137 4.92 21.11 4.66
C ASP A 137 5.03 19.89 3.74
N VAL A 138 5.48 18.78 4.31
CA VAL A 138 5.50 17.48 3.64
C VAL A 138 4.29 16.70 4.09
N VAL A 139 3.34 16.49 3.18
CA VAL A 139 2.09 15.76 3.45
C VAL A 139 2.18 14.36 2.91
N TYR A 140 1.85 13.37 3.74
CA TYR A 140 1.66 11.99 3.32
C TYR A 140 0.18 11.65 3.37
N GLU A 141 -0.34 11.11 2.26
CA GLU A 141 -1.74 10.74 2.09
C GLU A 141 -1.88 9.29 1.63
N ILE A 142 -2.90 8.62 2.14
CA ILE A 142 -3.34 7.30 1.72
C ILE A 142 -4.79 7.42 1.23
N ARG A 143 -5.06 6.98 0.00
CA ARG A 143 -6.41 6.85 -0.56
C ARG A 143 -6.68 5.39 -0.87
N VAL A 144 -7.78 4.84 -0.37
CA VAL A 144 -8.12 3.43 -0.56
C VAL A 144 -9.60 3.24 -0.85
N PHE A 145 -9.91 2.30 -1.73
CA PHE A 145 -11.25 1.73 -1.84
C PHE A 145 -11.14 0.21 -1.90
N PHE A 146 -12.02 -0.51 -1.18
CA PHE A 146 -12.02 -1.96 -1.17
C PHE A 146 -13.36 -2.57 -0.74
N ARG A 147 -13.54 -3.85 -1.05
CA ARG A 147 -14.61 -4.72 -0.55
C ARG A 147 -14.02 -6.07 -0.14
N LEU A 148 -14.69 -6.82 0.74
CA LEU A 148 -14.25 -8.17 1.08
C LEU A 148 -14.51 -9.12 -0.11
N ALA A 149 -13.51 -9.92 -0.48
CA ALA A 149 -13.53 -10.76 -1.68
C ALA A 149 -14.42 -12.01 -1.56
N SER A 150 -14.77 -12.47 -0.34
CA SER A 150 -15.60 -13.66 -0.13
C SER A 150 -16.55 -13.57 1.08
N PRO A 151 -17.64 -14.38 1.12
CA PRO A 151 -18.51 -14.49 2.29
C PRO A 151 -17.80 -14.99 3.56
N ALA A 152 -16.82 -15.89 3.42
CA ALA A 152 -15.99 -16.35 4.55
C ALA A 152 -15.10 -15.21 5.10
N ALA A 153 -14.57 -14.35 4.23
CA ALA A 153 -13.86 -13.13 4.64
C ALA A 153 -14.78 -12.13 5.38
N ARG A 154 -16.10 -12.14 5.10
CA ARG A 154 -17.09 -11.32 5.85
C ARG A 154 -17.24 -11.75 7.30
N VAL A 155 -17.04 -13.03 7.63
CA VAL A 155 -17.11 -13.55 9.01
C VAL A 155 -15.90 -13.10 9.83
N ALA A 156 -14.72 -12.95 9.21
CA ALA A 156 -13.54 -12.33 9.82
C ALA A 156 -13.58 -10.78 9.81
N GLY A 157 -14.65 -10.18 9.24
CA GLY A 157 -14.78 -8.77 8.89
C GLY A 157 -14.67 -7.70 10.00
N PRO A 158 -14.89 -7.98 11.31
CA PRO A 158 -14.61 -6.98 12.35
C PRO A 158 -13.11 -6.74 12.55
N LEU A 159 -12.29 -7.77 12.35
CA LEU A 159 -10.85 -7.71 12.59
C LEU A 159 -10.13 -6.91 11.49
N SER A 160 -10.61 -6.96 10.24
CA SER A 160 -10.03 -6.21 9.12
C SER A 160 -10.15 -4.69 9.32
N LEU A 161 -11.25 -4.21 9.92
CA LEU A 161 -11.46 -2.77 10.18
C LEU A 161 -10.59 -2.23 11.33
N VAL A 162 -10.33 -3.04 12.36
CA VAL A 162 -9.45 -2.68 13.48
C VAL A 162 -7.97 -2.69 13.04
N LEU A 163 -7.58 -3.68 12.24
CA LEU A 163 -6.26 -3.74 11.60
C LEU A 163 -6.05 -2.56 10.65
N GLN A 164 -7.08 -2.10 9.95
CA GLN A 164 -7.00 -0.94 9.06
C GLN A 164 -6.71 0.35 9.83
N ARG A 165 -7.46 0.68 10.90
CA ARG A 165 -7.22 1.92 11.67
C ARG A 165 -5.88 1.93 12.41
N LEU A 166 -5.46 0.78 12.95
CA LEU A 166 -4.16 0.64 13.62
C LEU A 166 -3.02 0.66 12.59
N GLY A 167 -3.22 0.04 11.43
CA GLY A 167 -2.29 0.04 10.30
C GLY A 167 -2.06 1.44 9.75
N THR A 168 -3.12 2.22 9.51
CA THR A 168 -3.02 3.60 9.03
C THR A 168 -2.22 4.48 9.98
N ARG A 169 -2.51 4.45 11.30
CA ARG A 169 -1.73 5.24 12.28
C ARG A 169 -0.26 4.86 12.25
N ARG A 170 0.04 3.56 12.10
CA ARG A 170 1.40 3.06 12.04
C ARG A 170 2.10 3.43 10.73
N TYR A 171 1.39 3.47 9.61
CA TYR A 171 1.90 3.97 8.32
C TYR A 171 2.28 5.44 8.43
N LEU A 172 1.34 6.30 8.88
CA LEU A 172 1.59 7.73 9.08
C LEU A 172 2.79 7.97 10.02
N ALA A 173 2.84 7.25 11.13
CA ALA A 173 3.95 7.35 12.09
C ALA A 173 5.29 6.88 11.50
N ALA A 174 5.31 5.75 10.77
CA ALA A 174 6.52 5.20 10.18
C ALA A 174 7.09 6.10 9.07
N ILE A 175 6.22 6.67 8.22
CA ILE A 175 6.63 7.63 7.21
C ILE A 175 7.09 8.93 7.87
N GLY A 176 6.37 9.45 8.87
CA GLY A 176 6.82 10.62 9.64
C GLY A 176 8.13 10.42 10.40
N ALA A 177 8.43 9.20 10.84
CA ALA A 177 9.70 8.86 11.45
C ALA A 177 10.83 8.85 10.40
N ALA A 178 10.60 8.22 9.24
CA ALA A 178 11.56 8.20 8.13
C ALA A 178 11.83 9.61 7.56
N ALA A 179 10.78 10.39 7.33
CA ALA A 179 10.84 11.77 6.86
C ALA A 179 11.73 12.61 7.78
N ARG A 180 11.64 12.45 9.10
CA ARG A 180 12.44 13.21 10.08
C ARG A 180 13.82 12.59 10.38
N GLY A 181 14.24 11.56 9.64
CA GLY A 181 15.53 10.89 9.85
C GLY A 181 15.60 10.06 11.13
N ARG A 182 14.46 9.72 11.74
CA ARG A 182 14.35 8.94 12.97
C ARG A 182 13.94 7.51 12.62
N GLY A 183 14.91 6.66 12.27
CA GLY A 183 14.65 5.22 12.15
C GLY A 183 15.65 4.50 11.27
N GLY A 184 16.72 4.00 11.90
CA GLY A 184 17.48 2.84 11.43
C GLY A 184 16.75 1.55 11.77
#